data_AF-A0A950XPC8-F1
#
_entry.id   AF-A0A950XPC8-F1
#
_cell.length_a   1.000
_cell.length_b   1.000
_cell.length_c   1.000
_cell.angle_alpha   90.00
_cell.angle_beta   90.00
_cell.angle_gamma   90.00
#
_symmetry.space_group_name_H-M   'P 1'
#
loop_
_entity.id
_entity.type
_entity.pdbx_description
1 polymer ?
#
loop_
_entity_poly.entity_id
_entity_poly.type
_entity_poly.pdbx_seq_one_letter_code
_entity_poly.pdbx_strand_id
1 'polypeptide(L)' 'MPDEARGFGAVNAARGTLCHWICVRDGKISNYQVVTPKTWNALPRDGSGRRGHWEESFVGLTIRDTD' A
#
# COMPACT_ATOMS: atom_id res chain seq x y z
N MET A 1 -26.95 -7.65 -2.31
CA MET A 1 -25.89 -7.14 -1.42
C MET A 1 -26.51 -6.89 -0.06
N PRO A 2 -25.82 -7.14 1.06
CA PRO A 2 -26.33 -6.80 2.40
C PRO A 2 -26.53 -5.30 2.53
N ASP A 3 -27.51 -4.86 3.34
CA ASP A 3 -27.79 -3.43 3.54
C ASP A 3 -26.61 -2.73 4.24
N GLU A 4 -26.02 -3.36 5.26
CA GLU A 4 -24.76 -2.94 5.87
C GLU A 4 -23.78 -4.10 5.98
N ALA A 5 -22.53 -3.88 5.56
CA ALA A 5 -21.46 -4.86 5.77
C ALA A 5 -20.08 -4.19 5.76
N ARG A 6 -19.10 -4.85 6.40
CA ARG A 6 -17.67 -4.54 6.28
C ARG A 6 -16.90 -5.82 5.99
N GLY A 7 -15.90 -5.72 5.12
CA GLY A 7 -15.05 -6.85 4.76
C GLY A 7 -13.60 -6.42 4.64
N PHE A 8 -12.71 -7.37 4.92
CA PHE A 8 -11.27 -7.24 4.75
C PHE A 8 -10.74 -8.53 4.12
N GLY A 9 -9.83 -8.39 3.17
CA GLY A 9 -9.10 -9.52 2.58
C GLY A 9 -7.64 -9.15 2.37
N ALA A 10 -6.75 -10.07 2.73
CA ALA A 10 -5.32 -9.94 2.48
C ALA A 10 -4.76 -11.20 1.83
N VAL A 11 -3.86 -11.00 0.87
CA VAL A 11 -3.13 -12.07 0.19
C VAL A 11 -1.70 -11.64 -0.04
N ASN A 12 -0.82 -12.62 -0.28
CA ASN A 12 0.54 -12.34 -0.74
C ASN A 12 0.57 -12.38 -2.27
N ALA A 13 0.71 -11.21 -2.89
CA ALA A 13 0.84 -11.08 -4.34
C ALA A 13 2.31 -11.18 -4.76
N ALA A 14 2.57 -11.22 -6.07
CA ALA A 14 3.93 -11.41 -6.62
C ALA A 14 4.99 -10.40 -6.13
N ARG A 15 4.58 -9.24 -5.61
CA ARG A 15 5.48 -8.17 -5.14
C ARG A 15 5.35 -7.84 -3.65
N GLY A 16 4.65 -8.69 -2.89
CA GLY A 16 4.37 -8.50 -1.46
C GLY A 16 2.89 -8.47 -1.13
N THR A 17 2.56 -7.95 0.05
CA THR A 17 1.21 -7.97 0.62
C THR A 17 0.23 -7.06 -0.12
N LEU A 18 -0.92 -7.61 -0.49
CA LEU A 18 -2.07 -6.92 -1.05
C LEU A 18 -3.23 -6.99 -0.07
N CYS A 19 -3.82 -5.84 0.25
CA CYS A 19 -4.94 -5.74 1.18
C CYS A 19 -6.11 -4.96 0.56
N HIS A 20 -7.33 -5.48 0.74
CA HIS A 20 -8.57 -4.87 0.28
C HIS A 20 -9.52 -4.70 1.46
N TRP A 21 -10.17 -3.55 1.55
CA TRP A 21 -11.24 -3.25 2.50
C TRP A 21 -12.48 -2.80 1.73
N ILE A 22 -13.64 -3.26 2.17
CA ILE A 22 -14.93 -2.91 1.60
C ILE A 22 -15.90 -2.51 2.72
N CYS A 23 -16.65 -1.43 2.49
CA CYS A 23 -17.80 -1.03 3.32
C CYS A 23 -19.05 -0.92 2.43
N VAL A 24 -20.11 -1.59 2.82
CA VAL A 24 -21.42 -1.56 2.15
C VAL A 24 -22.41 -0.81 3.04
N ARG A 25 -23.20 0.09 2.45
CA ARG A 25 -24.32 0.84 3.06
C ARG A 25 -25.45 0.97 2.04
N ASP A 26 -26.69 0.81 2.47
CA ASP A 26 -27.90 0.82 1.62
C ASP A 26 -27.76 -0.10 0.40
N GLY A 27 -27.15 -1.27 0.61
CA GLY A 27 -26.92 -2.27 -0.45
C GLY A 27 -25.86 -1.88 -1.49
N LYS A 28 -25.14 -0.75 -1.32
CA LYS A 28 -24.12 -0.23 -2.24
C LYS A 28 -22.75 -0.12 -1.58
N ILE A 29 -21.69 -0.19 -2.39
CA ILE A 29 -20.33 0.04 -1.90
C ILE A 29 -20.19 1.51 -1.55
N SER A 30 -20.08 1.80 -0.26
CA SER A 30 -19.88 3.15 0.26
C SER A 30 -18.39 3.53 0.31
N ASN A 31 -17.51 2.54 0.48
CA ASN A 31 -16.07 2.74 0.44
C ASN A 31 -15.37 1.45 0.00
N TYR A 32 -14.34 1.57 -0.83
CA TYR A 32 -13.46 0.48 -1.23
C TYR A 32 -12.02 0.98 -1.22
N GLN A 33 -11.19 0.36 -0.39
CA GLN A 33 -9.79 0.75 -0.24
C GLN A 33 -8.89 -0.41 -0.58
N VAL A 34 -7.83 -0.12 -1.32
CA VAL A 34 -6.82 -1.09 -1.72
C VAL A 34 -5.45 -0.55 -1.32
N VAL A 35 -4.69 -1.35 -0.60
CA VAL A 35 -3.27 -1.12 -0.36
C VAL A 35 -2.50 -2.18 -1.13
N THR A 36 -1.85 -1.75 -2.20
CA THR A 36 -1.11 -2.63 -3.12
C THR A 36 0.29 -2.92 -2.58
N PRO A 37 0.97 -3.97 -3.06
CA PRO A 37 2.34 -4.25 -2.64
C PRO A 37 3.32 -3.09 -2.92
N LYS A 38 3.14 -2.41 -4.06
CA LYS A 38 3.93 -1.21 -4.40
C LYS A 38 3.69 -0.09 -3.40
N THR A 39 2.48 0.03 -2.85
CA THR A 39 2.15 1.03 -1.84
C THR A 39 2.99 0.86 -0.58
N TRP A 40 3.46 -0.33 -0.21
CA TRP A 40 4.36 -0.50 0.93
C TRP A 40 5.81 -0.11 0.61
N ASN A 41 6.27 -0.51 -0.58
CA ASN A 41 7.68 -0.38 -0.96
C ASN A 41 8.04 1.04 -1.45
N ALA A 42 7.10 1.68 -2.16
CA ALA A 42 7.27 2.94 -2.87
C ALA A 42 6.64 4.14 -2.14
N LEU A 43 6.50 4.05 -0.81
CA LEU A 43 5.98 5.17 -0.03
C LEU A 43 6.87 6.41 -0.20
N PRO A 44 6.28 7.61 -0.31
CA PRO A 44 7.04 8.83 -0.10
C PRO A 44 7.41 8.95 1.38
N ARG A 45 8.10 10.04 1.71
CA ARG A 45 8.34 10.40 3.11
C ARG A 45 7.03 10.56 3.87
N ASP A 46 7.00 10.06 5.11
CA ASP A 46 5.86 10.24 5.99
C ASP A 46 5.78 11.67 6.57
N GLY A 47 4.75 11.94 7.37
CA GLY A 47 4.55 13.26 8.01
C GLY A 47 5.69 13.68 8.96
N SER A 48 6.57 12.76 9.35
CA SER A 48 7.79 13.05 10.13
C SER A 48 9.05 13.18 9.27
N GLY A 49 8.90 13.09 7.93
CA GLY A 49 10.00 13.19 6.98
C GLY A 49 10.80 11.88 6.79
N ARG A 50 10.38 10.77 7.39
CA ARG A 50 11.07 9.48 7.30
C ARG A 50 10.87 8.86 5.92
N ARG A 51 11.97 8.40 5.31
CA ARG A 51 12.01 7.81 3.98
C ARG A 51 11.15 6.54 3.87
N GLY A 52 10.63 6.31 2.67
CA GLY A 52 10.01 5.04 2.30
C GLY A 52 11.02 3.92 2.10
N HIS A 53 10.54 2.69 1.94
CA HIS A 53 11.40 1.50 1.91
C HIS A 53 12.45 1.56 0.80
N TRP A 54 12.05 1.91 -0.42
CA TRP A 54 12.98 2.09 -1.54
C TRP A 54 13.95 3.23 -1.32
N GLU A 55 13.47 4.40 -0.90
CA GLU A 55 14.32 5.57 -0.63
C GLU A 55 15.40 5.27 0.41
N GLU A 56 15.06 4.51 1.45
CA GLU A 56 16.00 4.08 2.49
C GLU A 56 16.99 3.03 1.98
N SER A 57 16.53 2.10 1.13
CA SER A 57 17.38 1.04 0.56
C SER A 57 18.50 1.58 -0.34
N PHE A 58 18.37 2.79 -0.88
CA PHE A 58 19.41 3.44 -1.67
C PHE A 58 20.45 4.18 -0.83
N VAL A 59 20.19 4.45 0.46
CA VAL A 59 21.12 5.18 1.31
C VAL A 59 22.38 4.34 1.54
N GLY A 60 23.54 4.91 1.19
CA GLY A 60 24.83 4.25 1.33
C GLY A 60 25.22 3.33 0.16
N LEU A 61 24.41 3.24 -0.89
CA LEU A 61 24.78 2.50 -2.10
C LEU A 61 25.91 3.23 -2.84
N THR A 62 27.01 2.52 -3.13
CA THR A 62 28.11 3.03 -3.94
C THR A 62 27.70 3.10 -5.41
N ILE A 63 27.75 4.28 -6.00
CA ILE A 63 27.58 4.47 -7.44
C ILE A 63 28.96 4.41 -8.09
N ARG A 64 29.17 3.42 -8.96
CA ARG A 64 30.47 3.16 -9.60
C ARG A 64 30.82 4.17 -10.68
N ASP A 65 29.81 4.68 -11.38
CA ASP A 65 29.95 5.61 -12.49
C ASP A 65 28.84 6.65 -12.39
N THR A 66 29.23 7.92 -12.32
CA THR A 66 28.35 9.07 -12.13
C THR A 66 28.30 10.00 -13.33
N ASP A 67 29.09 9.69 -14.38
CA ASP A 67 29.29 10.54 -15.54
C ASP A 67 28.30 10.26 -16.69
#